data_AF-A0A7C5ASZ6-F1
#
_entry.id   AF-A0A7C5ASZ6-F1
#
_cell.length_a   1.000
_cell.length_b   1.000
_cell.length_c   1.000
_cell.angle_alpha   90.00
_cell.angle_beta   90.00
_cell.angle_gamma   90.00
#
_symmetry.space_group_name_H-M   'P 1'
#
loop_
_entity.id
_entity.type
_entity.pdbx_description
1 polymer ?
#
loop_
_entity_poly.entity_id
_entity_poly.type
_entity_poly.pdbx_seq_one_letter_code
_entity_poly.pdbx_strand_id
1 'polypeptide(L)'
;MMWCALGGAASYHNSFIIRSKGQRVAKSAALAERTRPAKLNFKGSEDGRKRSLTEQQEGLVIRTHGGHYYVQAGEAIVDCTLRGRLKKERIASDLVVIGDRVLWRPTDPGLGVIEEVLPRKAVLSRRPPPPRPGKVAEREQVIIANPDQVIIVFSLRSPPLNTFLLDRYLVACEAEELPAIIVANKVDLLPAEEKTQPLRLYEEIGYRVLYTSVASGENIEALRSLLRGKISVLTGPSGVGKSSLLNALWPHLELPVGEISTYHDRGKHTTVVSMLLNPEPDIYVADTPGMRTFLLWDIDPEQLEAFFPEMRPYLSKCHYLPCTHMHEPGCAVKAAVEE
;
A
#
# COMPACT_ATOMS: atom_id res chain seq x y z
N MET A 1 -12.36 -2.10 18.12
CA MET A 1 -12.33 -1.32 19.39
C MET A 1 -13.07 -2.05 20.51
N MET A 2 -12.35 -2.88 21.27
CA MET A 2 -12.78 -3.38 22.58
C MET A 2 -11.61 -3.03 23.52
N TRP A 3 -11.85 -2.19 24.53
CA TRP A 3 -10.89 -1.69 25.54
C TRP A 3 -9.94 -0.53 25.15
N CYS A 4 -10.48 0.63 24.75
CA CYS A 4 -9.75 1.88 24.93
C CYS A 4 -10.67 3.08 25.18
N ALA A 5 -11.58 2.93 26.14
CA ALA A 5 -12.33 4.04 26.70
C ALA A 5 -12.44 3.83 28.21
N LEU A 6 -11.35 4.11 28.93
CA LEU A 6 -11.32 4.46 30.36
C LEU A 6 -9.86 4.73 30.75
N GLY A 7 -9.48 6.02 30.83
CA GLY A 7 -8.29 6.45 31.57
C GLY A 7 -7.40 7.46 30.86
N GLY A 8 -7.45 8.71 31.32
CA GLY A 8 -6.30 9.62 31.20
C GLY A 8 -6.56 10.96 30.52
N ALA A 9 -7.36 11.83 31.14
CA ALA A 9 -7.30 13.26 30.90
C ALA A 9 -5.94 13.80 31.37
N ALA A 10 -5.17 14.42 30.47
CA ALA A 10 -4.05 15.29 30.84
C ALA A 10 -3.88 16.39 29.78
N SER A 11 -4.42 17.54 30.15
CA SER A 11 -4.10 18.90 29.76
C SER A 11 -2.74 19.08 29.06
N TYR A 12 -2.74 19.59 27.83
CA TYR A 12 -1.57 20.27 27.27
C TYR A 12 -1.91 21.70 26.88
N HIS A 13 -1.31 22.60 27.66
CA HIS A 13 -1.38 24.04 27.53
C HIS A 13 -0.83 24.54 26.20
N ASN A 14 -1.52 25.57 25.73
CA ASN A 14 -1.18 26.47 24.66
C ASN A 14 0.10 27.25 25.01
N SER A 15 1.15 27.14 24.19
CA SER A 15 2.36 27.95 24.32
C SER A 15 2.78 28.47 22.96
N PHE A 16 2.27 29.65 22.64
CA PHE A 16 2.79 30.58 21.63
C PHE A 16 4.29 30.84 21.89
N ILE A 17 5.15 30.64 20.89
CA ILE A 17 6.48 31.27 20.85
C ILE A 17 6.68 31.88 19.45
N ILE A 18 6.67 33.21 19.43
CA ILE A 18 7.09 34.08 18.34
C ILE A 18 8.62 34.09 18.31
N ARG A 19 9.25 33.82 17.16
CA ARG A 19 10.64 34.22 16.89
C ARG A 19 10.86 34.73 15.47
N SER A 20 11.83 35.62 15.39
CA SER A 20 12.02 36.76 14.50
C SER A 20 12.88 36.50 13.26
N LYS A 21 12.80 37.49 12.35
CA LYS A 21 13.56 37.76 11.11
C LYS A 21 15.10 37.56 11.18
N GLY A 22 15.66 37.33 9.98
CA GLY A 22 17.09 37.46 9.60
C GLY A 22 17.65 36.11 9.12
N GLN A 23 18.38 35.93 8.02
CA GLN A 23 19.18 36.80 7.15
C GLN A 23 19.34 36.12 5.78
N ARG A 24 19.63 36.92 4.74
CA ARG A 24 20.05 36.47 3.41
C ARG A 24 21.49 35.96 3.44
N VAL A 25 21.79 34.89 2.71
CA VAL A 25 23.13 34.65 2.13
C VAL A 25 22.97 34.10 0.71
N ALA A 26 23.79 34.61 -0.20
CA ALA A 26 23.74 34.41 -1.64
C ALA A 26 24.65 33.26 -2.11
N LYS A 27 24.24 32.69 -3.26
CA LYS A 27 25.02 32.08 -4.36
C LYS A 27 26.17 31.11 -4.03
N SER A 28 26.03 29.88 -4.53
CA SER A 28 27.03 29.28 -5.42
C SER A 28 26.37 28.33 -6.40
N ALA A 29 26.72 28.49 -7.68
CA ALA A 29 26.33 27.64 -8.78
C ALA A 29 27.43 26.59 -8.95
N ALA A 30 27.05 25.31 -9.00
CA ALA A 30 27.92 24.25 -9.46
C ALA A 30 27.11 23.20 -10.21
N LEU A 31 27.49 23.06 -11.48
CA LEU A 31 27.20 22.06 -12.48
C LEU A 31 26.93 20.65 -11.91
N ALA A 32 25.79 20.04 -12.25
CA ALA A 32 25.55 18.62 -12.05
C ALA A 32 25.38 17.94 -13.42
N GLU A 33 26.43 17.23 -13.84
CA GLU A 33 26.46 16.39 -15.02
C GLU A 33 25.40 15.28 -14.94
N ARG A 34 24.77 15.01 -16.09
CA ARG A 34 23.75 13.97 -16.28
C ARG A 34 24.42 12.60 -16.30
N THR A 35 24.43 11.89 -15.19
CA THR A 35 24.76 10.45 -15.16
C THR A 35 23.52 9.62 -15.47
N ARG A 36 23.47 9.08 -16.71
CA ARG A 36 22.58 7.96 -17.09
C ARG A 36 23.01 6.72 -16.28
N PRO A 37 22.13 6.01 -15.56
CA PRO A 37 22.53 4.75 -14.94
C PRO A 37 22.64 3.64 -16.00
N ALA A 38 23.51 2.68 -15.67
CA ALA A 38 24.09 1.67 -16.56
C ALA A 38 23.07 0.73 -17.22
N LYS A 39 23.40 0.33 -18.46
CA LYS A 39 22.71 -0.74 -19.21
C LYS A 39 22.82 -2.06 -18.43
N LEU A 40 21.69 -2.61 -18.03
CA LEU A 40 21.58 -4.03 -17.64
C LEU A 40 21.78 -4.87 -18.90
N ASN A 41 22.84 -5.70 -18.92
CA ASN A 41 23.15 -6.60 -20.02
C ASN A 41 22.16 -7.78 -20.00
N PHE A 42 21.33 -7.88 -21.04
CA PHE A 42 20.48 -9.03 -21.30
C PHE A 42 21.22 -10.03 -22.21
N LYS A 43 21.37 -11.28 -21.74
CA LYS A 43 21.63 -12.43 -22.61
C LYS A 43 20.26 -12.91 -23.12
N GLY A 44 19.98 -12.71 -24.41
CA GLY A 44 18.80 -13.28 -25.04
C GLY A 44 18.97 -14.79 -25.24
N SER A 45 18.01 -15.58 -24.78
CA SER A 45 17.77 -16.91 -25.33
C SER A 45 16.96 -16.76 -26.62
N GLU A 46 17.54 -17.22 -27.72
CA GLU A 46 16.86 -17.33 -29.01
C GLU A 46 15.94 -18.54 -28.98
N ASP A 47 14.65 -18.34 -28.69
CA ASP A 47 13.62 -19.27 -29.16
C ASP A 47 12.25 -18.59 -29.36
N GLY A 48 11.56 -18.94 -30.44
CA GLY A 48 10.10 -18.82 -30.54
C GLY A 48 9.46 -17.58 -31.18
N ARG A 49 9.14 -17.70 -32.48
CA ARG A 49 8.08 -16.99 -33.25
C ARG A 49 8.20 -15.46 -33.41
N LYS A 50 8.45 -15.04 -34.65
CA LYS A 50 8.18 -13.67 -35.16
C LYS A 50 6.70 -13.33 -34.98
N ARG A 51 6.31 -12.78 -33.82
CA ARG A 51 5.02 -12.13 -33.64
C ARG A 51 5.00 -10.86 -34.49
N SER A 52 3.91 -10.65 -35.21
CA SER A 52 3.66 -9.46 -36.02
C SER A 52 3.85 -8.20 -35.17
N LEU A 53 4.72 -7.28 -35.61
CA LEU A 53 5.04 -6.02 -34.92
C LEU A 53 3.86 -5.01 -34.89
N THR A 54 2.63 -5.44 -35.19
CA THR A 54 1.47 -4.55 -35.29
C THR A 54 0.25 -5.00 -34.49
N GLU A 55 0.25 -6.20 -33.91
CA GLU A 55 -0.88 -6.68 -33.13
C GLU A 55 -0.88 -6.10 -31.70
N GLN A 56 -2.08 -5.74 -31.25
CA GLN A 56 -2.33 -5.31 -29.89
C GLN A 56 -2.17 -6.50 -28.95
N GLN A 57 -1.48 -6.29 -27.83
CA GLN A 57 -1.16 -7.31 -26.85
C GLN A 57 -1.60 -6.86 -25.46
N GLU A 58 -2.02 -7.81 -24.63
CA GLU A 58 -2.23 -7.57 -23.22
C GLU A 58 -0.90 -7.56 -22.45
N GLY A 59 -0.86 -6.83 -21.35
CA GLY A 59 0.27 -6.84 -20.44
C GLY A 59 -0.08 -6.30 -19.06
N LEU A 60 0.83 -6.53 -18.12
CA LEU A 60 0.74 -6.05 -16.74
C LEU A 60 1.69 -4.87 -16.52
N VAL A 61 1.19 -3.76 -16.01
CA VAL A 61 2.06 -2.64 -15.64
C VAL A 61 2.78 -2.99 -14.34
N ILE A 62 4.09 -3.20 -14.42
CA ILE A 62 4.92 -3.59 -13.27
C ILE A 62 5.74 -2.43 -12.70
N ARG A 63 5.93 -1.33 -13.45
CA ARG A 63 6.64 -0.16 -12.95
C ARG A 63 6.18 1.11 -13.65
N THR A 64 6.10 2.21 -12.92
CA THR A 64 5.83 3.54 -13.49
C THR A 64 6.97 4.50 -13.15
N HIS A 65 7.46 5.24 -14.15
CA HIS A 65 8.52 6.24 -13.95
C HIS A 65 8.45 7.35 -14.99
N GLY A 66 8.17 8.58 -14.57
CA GLY A 66 8.36 9.77 -15.42
C GLY A 66 7.55 9.76 -16.73
N GLY A 67 6.36 9.14 -16.72
CA GLY A 67 5.52 8.99 -17.92
C GLY A 67 5.85 7.77 -18.81
N HIS A 68 6.82 6.96 -18.38
CA HIS A 68 7.09 5.62 -18.89
C HIS A 68 6.43 4.57 -18.00
N TYR A 69 5.94 3.51 -18.65
CA TYR A 69 5.21 2.40 -18.04
C TYR A 69 5.86 1.11 -18.52
N TYR A 70 6.47 0.37 -17.59
CA TYR A 70 7.09 -0.90 -17.92
C TYR A 70 6.03 -1.99 -17.84
N VAL A 71 5.74 -2.59 -18.98
CA VAL A 71 4.68 -3.57 -19.16
C VAL A 71 5.31 -4.95 -19.29
N GLN A 72 4.92 -5.88 -18.42
CA GLN A 72 5.26 -7.29 -18.55
C GLN A 72 4.32 -7.96 -19.55
N ALA A 73 4.90 -8.53 -20.60
CA ALA A 73 4.21 -9.23 -21.67
C ALA A 73 4.87 -10.62 -21.88
N GLY A 74 4.32 -11.64 -21.22
CA GLY A 74 4.99 -12.93 -21.08
C GLY A 74 6.28 -12.79 -20.26
N GLU A 75 7.40 -13.24 -20.80
CA GLU A 75 8.73 -13.12 -20.18
C GLU A 75 9.44 -11.79 -20.49
N ALA A 76 8.90 -11.00 -21.42
CA ALA A 76 9.50 -9.74 -21.83
C ALA A 76 8.95 -8.57 -20.99
N ILE A 77 9.82 -7.59 -20.71
CA ILE A 77 9.45 -6.29 -20.17
C ILE A 77 9.61 -5.25 -21.28
N VAL A 78 8.55 -4.50 -21.55
CA VAL A 78 8.49 -3.49 -22.62
C VAL A 78 8.34 -2.11 -22.01
N ASP A 79 9.14 -1.15 -22.46
CA ASP A 79 9.02 0.25 -22.05
C ASP A 79 7.96 0.93 -22.92
N CYS A 80 6.81 1.24 -22.30
CA CYS A 80 5.67 1.82 -22.97
C CYS A 80 5.43 3.28 -22.59
N THR A 81 4.92 4.06 -23.55
CA THR A 81 4.38 5.40 -23.30
C THR A 81 2.87 5.43 -23.50
N LEU A 82 2.18 6.43 -22.95
CA LEU A 82 0.74 6.60 -23.20
C LEU A 82 0.47 7.26 -24.55
N ARG A 83 -0.49 6.71 -25.29
CA ARG A 83 -1.02 7.32 -26.51
C ARG A 83 -1.58 8.73 -26.21
N GLY A 84 -1.27 9.70 -27.06
CA GLY A 84 -1.58 11.12 -26.81
C GLY A 84 -3.05 11.47 -26.57
N ARG A 85 -4.01 10.61 -26.96
CA ARG A 85 -5.45 10.77 -26.65
C ARG A 85 -5.76 10.46 -25.18
N LEU A 86 -5.17 9.40 -24.60
CA LEU A 86 -5.31 9.05 -23.18
C LEU A 86 -4.80 10.15 -22.25
N LYS A 87 -3.80 10.94 -22.68
CA LYS A 87 -3.26 12.08 -21.92
C LYS A 87 -4.22 13.26 -21.79
N LYS A 88 -5.27 13.35 -22.62
CA LYS A 88 -6.22 14.48 -22.63
C LYS A 88 -7.44 14.28 -21.74
N GLU A 89 -7.72 13.05 -21.31
CA GLU A 89 -8.98 12.72 -20.64
C GLU A 89 -8.90 12.71 -19.11
N ARG A 90 -7.72 12.57 -18.48
CA ARG A 90 -7.55 12.66 -17.01
C ARG A 90 -6.15 13.16 -16.61
N ILE A 91 -6.01 13.67 -15.38
CA ILE A 91 -4.73 14.11 -14.79
C ILE A 91 -3.74 12.91 -14.78
N ALA A 92 -2.55 13.12 -15.36
CA ALA A 92 -1.63 12.08 -15.83
C ALA A 92 -1.04 11.10 -14.79
N SER A 93 -1.24 11.30 -13.49
CA SER A 93 -0.68 10.43 -12.44
C SER A 93 -1.58 9.25 -12.05
N ASP A 94 -2.87 9.28 -12.39
CA ASP A 94 -3.85 8.26 -11.99
C ASP A 94 -4.37 7.39 -13.16
N LEU A 95 -3.93 7.72 -14.39
CA LEU A 95 -4.34 7.03 -15.61
C LEU A 95 -3.85 5.59 -15.68
N VAL A 96 -2.59 5.37 -15.31
CA VAL A 96 -1.97 4.03 -15.29
C VAL A 96 -1.11 3.91 -14.05
N VAL A 97 -1.40 2.89 -13.25
CA VAL A 97 -0.66 2.54 -12.05
C VAL A 97 -0.07 1.14 -12.17
N ILE A 98 0.78 0.76 -11.22
CA ILE A 98 1.20 -0.63 -11.12
C ILE A 98 0.00 -1.55 -10.87
N GLY A 99 0.03 -2.75 -11.44
CA GLY A 99 -1.06 -3.72 -11.36
C GLY A 99 -2.19 -3.51 -12.39
N ASP A 100 -2.17 -2.42 -13.15
CA ASP A 100 -3.10 -2.25 -14.27
C ASP A 100 -2.83 -3.29 -15.36
N ARG A 101 -3.90 -3.88 -15.88
CA ARG A 101 -3.88 -4.64 -17.12
C ARG A 101 -4.10 -3.67 -18.28
N VAL A 102 -3.26 -3.74 -19.29
CA VAL A 102 -3.28 -2.78 -20.40
C VAL A 102 -3.23 -3.48 -21.74
N LEU A 103 -3.86 -2.87 -22.73
CA LEU A 103 -3.63 -3.20 -24.12
C LEU A 103 -2.58 -2.24 -24.68
N TRP A 104 -1.52 -2.81 -25.23
CA TRP A 104 -0.38 -2.07 -25.77
C TRP A 104 -0.02 -2.59 -27.15
N ARG A 105 0.69 -1.78 -27.92
CA ARG A 105 1.21 -2.15 -29.24
C ARG A 105 2.71 -1.93 -29.29
N PRO A 106 3.51 -2.86 -29.85
CA PRO A 106 4.92 -2.61 -30.10
C PRO A 106 5.11 -1.48 -31.11
N THR A 107 6.12 -0.65 -30.90
CA THR A 107 6.56 0.36 -31.89
C THR A 107 7.95 0.07 -32.42
N ASP A 108 8.84 -0.36 -31.52
CA ASP A 108 10.24 -0.71 -31.80
C ASP A 108 10.65 -1.88 -30.91
N PRO A 109 11.79 -2.56 -31.17
CA PRO A 109 12.29 -3.60 -30.28
C PRO A 109 12.43 -3.09 -28.82
N GLY A 110 11.64 -3.67 -27.92
CA GLY A 110 11.60 -3.31 -26.49
C GLY A 110 10.79 -2.06 -26.14
N LEU A 111 10.16 -1.40 -27.11
CA LEU A 111 9.33 -0.21 -26.91
C LEU A 111 7.89 -0.43 -27.36
N GLY A 112 6.96 0.27 -26.71
CA GLY A 112 5.55 0.20 -27.07
C GLY A 112 4.75 1.44 -26.69
N VAL A 113 3.46 1.39 -27.05
CA VAL A 113 2.48 2.42 -26.67
C VAL A 113 1.28 1.72 -26.04
N ILE A 114 0.90 2.17 -24.83
CA ILE A 114 -0.36 1.78 -24.20
C ILE A 114 -1.49 2.50 -24.92
N GLU A 115 -2.43 1.72 -25.43
CA GLU A 115 -3.61 2.21 -26.13
C GLU A 115 -4.85 2.24 -25.24
N GLU A 116 -4.92 1.34 -24.26
CA GLU A 116 -6.06 1.21 -23.37
C GLU A 116 -5.64 0.61 -22.03
N VAL A 117 -6.31 1.06 -20.97
CA VAL A 117 -6.24 0.47 -19.63
C VAL A 117 -7.52 -0.33 -19.43
N LEU A 118 -7.39 -1.62 -19.17
CA LEU A 118 -8.54 -2.49 -18.97
C LEU A 118 -9.24 -2.16 -17.64
N PRO A 119 -10.55 -2.46 -17.52
CA PRO A 119 -11.30 -2.19 -16.30
C PRO A 119 -10.63 -2.80 -15.06
N ARG A 120 -10.51 -2.01 -13.99
CA ARG A 120 -10.00 -2.45 -12.70
C ARG A 120 -11.07 -3.25 -11.97
N LYS A 121 -10.71 -4.41 -11.42
CA LYS A 121 -11.57 -5.24 -10.58
C LYS A 121 -11.55 -4.83 -9.11
N ALA A 122 -10.41 -4.35 -8.65
CA ALA A 122 -10.21 -3.87 -7.30
C ALA A 122 -9.10 -2.82 -7.29
N VAL A 123 -9.15 -1.91 -6.33
CA VAL A 123 -8.15 -0.84 -6.20
C VAL A 123 -7.76 -0.69 -4.74
N LEU A 124 -6.47 -0.53 -4.47
CA LEU A 124 -6.07 0.02 -3.18
C LEU A 124 -5.71 1.49 -3.39
N SER A 125 -6.59 2.37 -2.95
CA SER A 125 -6.39 3.82 -3.01
C SER A 125 -6.37 4.44 -1.62
N ARG A 126 -5.94 5.69 -1.58
CA ARG A 126 -5.98 6.51 -0.37
C ARG A 126 -6.17 7.96 -0.73
N ARG A 127 -6.55 8.76 0.25
CA ARG A 127 -6.40 10.21 0.15
C ARG A 127 -4.92 10.57 0.38
N PRO A 128 -4.27 11.30 -0.55
CA PRO A 128 -2.89 11.70 -0.36
C PRO A 128 -2.77 12.68 0.81
N PRO A 129 -1.58 12.81 1.42
CA PRO A 129 -1.33 13.81 2.45
C PRO A 129 -1.72 15.20 1.94
N PRO A 130 -2.24 16.06 2.82
CA PRO A 130 -2.69 17.37 2.39
C PRO A 130 -1.51 18.20 1.87
N PRO A 131 -1.68 18.94 0.77
CA PRO A 131 -0.59 19.70 0.17
C PRO A 131 -0.08 20.83 1.08
N ARG A 132 -0.91 21.26 2.05
CA ARG A 132 -0.59 22.24 3.10
C ARG A 132 -1.38 21.88 4.38
N PRO A 133 -0.87 22.20 5.59
CA PRO A 133 -1.64 22.06 6.83
C PRO A 133 -3.00 22.76 6.73
N GLY A 134 -4.06 22.09 7.19
CA GLY A 134 -5.44 22.62 7.17
C GLY A 134 -6.16 22.56 5.83
N LYS A 135 -5.55 22.00 4.77
CA LYS A 135 -6.26 21.65 3.53
C LYS A 135 -6.52 20.16 3.46
N VAL A 136 -7.52 19.74 2.71
CA VAL A 136 -7.77 18.34 2.37
C VAL A 136 -7.28 18.13 0.94
N ALA A 137 -6.64 16.99 0.66
CA ALA A 137 -6.38 16.62 -0.72
C ALA A 137 -7.66 16.03 -1.32
N GLU A 138 -8.24 16.70 -2.30
CA GLU A 138 -9.52 16.31 -2.93
C GLU A 138 -9.33 15.35 -4.11
N ARG A 139 -8.19 14.67 -4.18
CA ARG A 139 -7.92 13.70 -5.25
C ARG A 139 -7.64 12.33 -4.67
N GLU A 140 -8.07 11.32 -5.39
CA GLU A 140 -7.68 9.95 -5.14
C GLU A 140 -6.18 9.80 -5.41
N GLN A 141 -5.51 8.99 -4.60
CA GLN A 141 -4.20 8.48 -4.95
C GLN A 141 -4.31 6.96 -5.02
N VAL A 142 -4.35 6.43 -6.23
CA VAL A 142 -4.30 4.98 -6.47
C VAL A 142 -2.89 4.48 -6.20
N ILE A 143 -2.75 3.54 -5.27
CA ILE A 143 -1.47 2.93 -4.90
C ILE A 143 -1.14 1.79 -5.87
N ILE A 144 -2.13 0.92 -6.10
CA ILE A 144 -2.05 -0.25 -6.98
C ILE A 144 -3.46 -0.59 -7.50
N ALA A 145 -3.52 -1.12 -8.72
CA ALA A 145 -4.72 -1.69 -9.30
C ALA A 145 -4.67 -3.23 -9.29
N ASN A 146 -5.83 -3.86 -9.16
CA ASN A 146 -6.03 -5.30 -9.20
C ASN A 146 -5.12 -6.11 -8.23
N PRO A 147 -4.91 -5.68 -6.97
CA PRO A 147 -4.28 -6.57 -6.01
C PRO A 147 -5.22 -7.74 -5.68
N ASP A 148 -4.67 -8.94 -5.51
CA ASP A 148 -5.42 -10.12 -5.07
C ASP A 148 -5.55 -10.17 -3.54
N GLN A 149 -4.65 -9.49 -2.82
CA GLN A 149 -4.67 -9.41 -1.36
C GLN A 149 -3.81 -8.24 -0.83
N VAL A 150 -4.10 -7.83 0.40
CA VAL A 150 -3.32 -6.83 1.14
C VAL A 150 -2.71 -7.49 2.38
N ILE A 151 -1.38 -7.47 2.44
CA ILE A 151 -0.58 -7.95 3.58
C ILE A 151 -0.26 -6.75 4.47
N ILE A 152 -0.95 -6.66 5.60
CA ILE A 152 -0.86 -5.55 6.53
C ILE A 152 0.13 -5.92 7.64
N VAL A 153 1.36 -5.40 7.53
CA VAL A 153 2.46 -5.72 8.44
C VAL A 153 2.48 -4.72 9.61
N PHE A 154 2.42 -5.26 10.83
CA PHE A 154 2.61 -4.52 12.07
C PHE A 154 3.67 -5.17 12.94
N SER A 155 4.18 -4.44 13.94
CA SER A 155 4.86 -5.06 15.08
C SER A 155 4.00 -4.85 16.32
N LEU A 156 4.15 -5.75 17.28
CA LEU A 156 3.45 -5.69 18.56
C LEU A 156 4.22 -4.85 19.60
N ARG A 157 5.54 -4.70 19.44
CA ARG A 157 6.39 -4.04 20.44
C ARG A 157 7.22 -2.88 19.89
N SER A 158 7.82 -3.03 18.71
CA SER A 158 8.72 -2.01 18.15
C SER A 158 8.54 -1.82 16.64
N PRO A 159 7.71 -0.84 16.21
CA PRO A 159 6.85 0.02 17.04
C PRO A 159 5.70 -0.75 17.73
N PRO A 160 5.09 -0.21 18.80
CA PRO A 160 3.92 -0.82 19.41
C PRO A 160 2.73 -0.84 18.44
N LEU A 161 1.84 -1.81 18.61
CA LEU A 161 0.65 -1.96 17.77
C LEU A 161 -0.24 -0.71 17.89
N ASN A 162 -0.53 -0.09 16.74
CA ASN A 162 -1.54 0.96 16.63
C ASN A 162 -2.79 0.38 16.00
N THR A 163 -3.74 -0.04 16.84
CA THR A 163 -5.01 -0.65 16.42
C THR A 163 -5.83 0.29 15.55
N PHE A 164 -5.88 1.59 15.87
CA PHE A 164 -6.59 2.57 15.05
C PHE A 164 -6.06 2.63 13.62
N LEU A 165 -4.75 2.52 13.42
CA LEU A 165 -4.18 2.48 12.06
C LEU A 165 -4.44 1.14 11.38
N LEU A 166 -4.40 0.02 12.11
CA LEU A 166 -4.73 -1.30 11.59
C LEU A 166 -6.19 -1.35 11.12
N ASP A 167 -7.15 -0.93 11.95
CA ASP A 167 -8.57 -0.84 11.62
C ASP A 167 -8.81 -0.05 10.34
N ARG A 168 -8.07 1.05 10.13
CA ARG A 168 -8.17 1.85 8.90
C ARG A 168 -7.66 1.13 7.65
N TYR A 169 -6.65 0.28 7.76
CA TYR A 169 -6.27 -0.57 6.64
C TYR A 169 -7.35 -1.61 6.36
N LEU A 170 -7.90 -2.24 7.41
CA LEU A 170 -8.93 -3.26 7.29
C LEU A 170 -10.20 -2.69 6.65
N VAL A 171 -10.68 -1.55 7.13
CA VAL A 171 -11.82 -0.83 6.54
C VAL A 171 -11.58 -0.51 5.06
N ALA A 172 -10.38 -0.08 4.69
CA ALA A 172 -10.06 0.18 3.29
C ALA A 172 -10.06 -1.09 2.43
N CYS A 173 -9.68 -2.22 3.01
CA CYS A 173 -9.74 -3.51 2.33
C CYS A 173 -11.19 -3.99 2.19
N GLU A 174 -11.98 -3.91 3.26
CA GLU A 174 -13.40 -4.29 3.26
C GLU A 174 -14.24 -3.44 2.28
N ALA A 175 -13.96 -2.13 2.18
CA ALA A 175 -14.62 -1.25 1.23
C ALA A 175 -14.38 -1.61 -0.24
N GLU A 176 -13.24 -2.23 -0.53
CA GLU A 176 -12.81 -2.65 -1.88
C GLU A 176 -12.94 -4.18 -2.06
N GLU A 177 -13.56 -4.87 -1.09
CA GLU A 177 -13.69 -6.33 -1.04
C GLU A 177 -12.34 -7.08 -1.22
N LEU A 178 -11.25 -6.47 -0.75
CA LEU A 178 -9.90 -7.00 -0.83
C LEU A 178 -9.59 -7.91 0.36
N PRO A 179 -9.12 -9.16 0.13
CA PRO A 179 -8.66 -10.02 1.22
C PRO A 179 -7.51 -9.39 2.00
N ALA A 180 -7.74 -9.10 3.27
CA ALA A 180 -6.73 -8.58 4.19
C ALA A 180 -6.10 -9.70 5.03
N ILE A 181 -4.77 -9.71 5.12
CA ILE A 181 -4.01 -10.62 5.99
C ILE A 181 -3.13 -9.78 6.89
N ILE A 182 -3.27 -9.98 8.20
CA ILE A 182 -2.47 -9.26 9.20
C ILE A 182 -1.19 -10.05 9.45
N VAL A 183 -0.04 -9.39 9.34
CA VAL A 183 1.27 -9.98 9.68
C VAL A 183 1.83 -9.27 10.89
N ALA A 184 1.88 -9.96 12.02
CA ALA A 184 2.53 -9.50 13.23
C ALA A 184 4.00 -9.89 13.20
N ASN A 185 4.86 -8.94 12.83
CA ASN A 185 6.29 -9.16 12.72
C ASN A 185 7.03 -8.81 14.04
N LYS A 186 8.24 -9.36 14.14
CA LYS A 186 9.16 -9.22 15.28
C LYS A 186 8.63 -9.86 16.57
N VAL A 187 7.98 -11.02 16.45
CA VAL A 187 7.43 -11.75 17.62
C VAL A 187 8.52 -12.31 18.53
N ASP A 188 9.78 -12.33 18.08
CA ASP A 188 10.96 -12.58 18.90
C ASP A 188 11.14 -11.56 20.03
N LEU A 189 10.54 -10.37 19.92
CA LEU A 189 10.58 -9.35 20.96
C LEU A 189 9.55 -9.55 22.07
N LEU A 190 8.69 -10.56 21.97
CA LEU A 190 7.63 -10.86 22.94
C LEU A 190 7.92 -12.17 23.70
N PRO A 191 7.58 -12.23 25.00
CA PRO A 191 7.44 -13.50 25.72
C PRO A 191 6.43 -14.42 25.03
N ALA A 192 6.58 -15.73 25.17
CA ALA A 192 5.74 -16.72 24.50
C ALA A 192 4.25 -16.56 24.84
N GLU A 193 3.96 -16.18 26.08
CA GLU A 193 2.62 -16.00 26.64
C GLU A 193 1.89 -14.77 26.06
N GLU A 194 2.65 -13.78 25.56
CA GLU A 194 2.14 -12.51 25.03
C GLU A 194 2.02 -12.51 23.49
N LYS A 195 2.51 -13.54 22.80
CA LYS A 195 2.58 -13.54 21.33
C LYS A 195 1.22 -13.41 20.66
N THR A 196 0.19 -14.10 21.15
CA THR A 196 -1.11 -14.20 20.46
C THR A 196 -2.16 -13.22 20.97
N GLN A 197 -2.08 -12.84 22.26
CA GLN A 197 -3.11 -12.02 22.91
C GLN A 197 -3.48 -10.72 22.17
N PRO A 198 -2.52 -9.94 21.61
CA PRO A 198 -2.85 -8.62 21.06
C PRO A 198 -3.71 -8.63 19.79
N LEU A 199 -3.71 -9.74 19.04
CA LEU A 199 -4.43 -9.84 17.76
C LEU A 199 -5.53 -10.90 17.73
N ARG A 200 -5.74 -11.61 18.84
CA ARG A 200 -6.77 -12.63 18.97
C ARG A 200 -8.17 -12.12 18.58
N LEU A 201 -8.50 -10.88 18.94
CA LEU A 201 -9.77 -10.25 18.54
C LEU A 201 -9.93 -10.25 17.00
N TYR A 202 -8.88 -9.93 16.25
CA TYR A 202 -8.95 -9.90 14.79
C TYR A 202 -9.14 -11.30 14.20
N GLU A 203 -8.56 -12.33 14.82
CA GLU A 203 -8.80 -13.72 14.43
C GLU A 203 -10.26 -14.13 14.68
N GLU A 204 -10.81 -13.77 15.85
CA GLU A 204 -12.19 -14.09 16.25
C GLU A 204 -13.24 -13.43 15.35
N ILE A 205 -12.96 -12.23 14.83
CA ILE A 205 -13.83 -11.53 13.86
C ILE A 205 -13.56 -11.94 12.40
N GLY A 206 -12.68 -12.92 12.17
CA GLY A 206 -12.52 -13.61 10.89
C GLY A 206 -11.30 -13.20 10.05
N TYR A 207 -10.43 -12.31 10.54
CA TYR A 207 -9.19 -11.99 9.83
C TYR A 207 -8.12 -13.06 10.01
N ARG A 208 -7.38 -13.34 8.94
CA ARG A 208 -6.20 -14.19 9.03
C ARG A 208 -5.03 -13.41 9.63
N VAL A 209 -4.45 -13.92 10.72
CA VAL A 209 -3.24 -13.38 11.34
C VAL A 209 -2.07 -14.35 11.14
N LEU A 210 -0.90 -13.82 10.80
CA LEU A 210 0.35 -14.55 10.73
C LEU A 210 1.41 -13.89 11.61
N TYR A 211 1.92 -14.63 12.58
CA TYR A 211 2.98 -14.19 13.48
C TYR A 211 4.34 -14.53 12.86
N THR A 212 5.19 -13.54 12.59
CA THR A 212 6.47 -13.75 11.91
C THR A 212 7.64 -13.15 12.68
N SER A 213 8.83 -13.72 12.50
CA SER A 213 10.07 -13.14 13.00
C SER A 213 11.19 -13.40 12.01
N VAL A 214 11.76 -12.31 11.48
CA VAL A 214 12.95 -12.39 10.62
C VAL A 214 14.15 -12.90 11.42
N ALA A 215 14.27 -12.52 12.70
CA ALA A 215 15.41 -12.87 13.53
C ALA A 215 15.48 -14.38 13.85
N SER A 216 14.33 -15.02 14.06
CA SER A 216 14.23 -16.45 14.36
C SER A 216 13.86 -17.32 13.15
N GLY A 217 13.43 -16.70 12.04
CA GLY A 217 12.91 -17.41 10.86
C GLY A 217 11.45 -17.89 11.02
N GLU A 218 10.78 -17.55 12.13
CA GLU A 218 9.41 -17.99 12.43
C GLU A 218 8.44 -17.56 11.31
N ASN A 219 7.75 -18.54 10.74
CA ASN A 219 6.70 -18.40 9.72
C ASN A 219 7.06 -17.62 8.44
N ILE A 220 8.35 -17.48 8.12
CA ILE A 220 8.79 -16.84 6.87
C ILE A 220 8.33 -17.63 5.64
N GLU A 221 8.45 -18.95 5.64
CA GLU A 221 7.97 -19.78 4.51
C GLU A 221 6.42 -19.82 4.41
N ALA A 222 5.73 -19.66 5.54
CA ALA A 222 4.27 -19.52 5.54
C ALA A 222 3.85 -18.20 4.85
N LEU A 223 4.59 -17.11 5.09
CA LEU A 223 4.40 -15.85 4.36
C LEU A 223 4.70 -16.03 2.86
N ARG A 224 5.77 -16.74 2.49
CA ARG A 224 6.06 -17.04 1.08
C ARG A 224 4.91 -17.77 0.40
N SER A 225 4.37 -18.78 1.08
CA SER A 225 3.25 -19.60 0.58
C SER A 225 1.98 -18.78 0.37
N LEU A 226 1.75 -17.76 1.21
CA LEU A 226 0.63 -16.83 1.04
C LEU A 226 0.73 -15.97 -0.21
N LEU A 227 1.95 -15.63 -0.64
CA LEU A 227 2.22 -14.73 -1.76
C LEU A 227 2.22 -15.45 -3.13
N ARG A 228 2.28 -16.78 -3.15
CA ARG A 228 2.33 -17.58 -4.39
C ARG A 228 1.10 -17.36 -5.26
N GLY A 229 1.34 -17.10 -6.55
CA GLY A 229 0.28 -16.99 -7.57
C GLY A 229 -0.56 -15.71 -7.47
N LYS A 230 -0.07 -14.68 -6.77
CA LYS A 230 -0.86 -13.49 -6.42
C LYS A 230 -0.10 -12.18 -6.61
N ILE A 231 -0.85 -11.13 -6.89
CA ILE A 231 -0.46 -9.73 -6.76
C ILE A 231 -0.79 -9.28 -5.33
N SER A 232 0.24 -9.13 -4.51
CA SER A 232 0.11 -8.79 -3.10
C SER A 232 0.63 -7.39 -2.83
N VAL A 233 -0.04 -6.64 -1.97
CA VAL A 233 0.47 -5.36 -1.46
C VAL A 233 1.01 -5.57 -0.06
N LEU A 234 2.29 -5.27 0.17
CA LEU A 234 2.82 -5.17 1.53
C LEU A 234 2.70 -3.73 2.01
N THR A 235 1.93 -3.54 3.09
CA THR A 235 1.70 -2.22 3.67
C THR A 235 1.77 -2.24 5.20
N GLY A 236 1.75 -1.07 5.81
CA GLY A 236 1.89 -0.90 7.26
C GLY A 236 2.88 0.20 7.64
N PRO A 237 3.00 0.53 8.94
CA PRO A 237 3.83 1.62 9.43
C PRO A 237 5.31 1.50 9.06
N SER A 238 6.06 2.61 9.13
CA SER A 238 7.52 2.54 9.06
C SER A 238 8.08 1.78 10.27
N GLY A 239 9.21 1.10 10.09
CA GLY A 239 9.91 0.40 11.18
C GLY A 239 9.36 -0.97 11.55
N VAL A 240 8.21 -1.41 11.03
CA VAL A 240 7.63 -2.75 11.33
C VAL A 240 8.38 -3.92 10.67
N GLY A 241 9.27 -3.64 9.71
CA GLY A 241 10.14 -4.65 9.08
C GLY A 241 9.63 -5.22 7.75
N LYS A 242 8.86 -4.47 6.95
CA LYS A 242 8.40 -4.89 5.61
C LYS A 242 9.56 -5.27 4.68
N SER A 243 10.50 -4.36 4.47
CA SER A 243 11.68 -4.62 3.63
C SER A 243 12.57 -5.72 4.21
N SER A 244 12.63 -5.85 5.54
CA SER A 244 13.32 -6.97 6.20
C SER A 244 12.66 -8.32 5.92
N LEU A 245 11.33 -8.41 5.92
CA LEU A 245 10.60 -9.62 5.54
C LEU A 245 10.85 -9.98 4.07
N LEU A 246 10.80 -8.99 3.18
CA LEU A 246 11.08 -9.20 1.77
C LEU A 246 12.52 -9.67 1.51
N ASN A 247 13.51 -9.09 2.19
CA ASN A 247 14.90 -9.56 2.10
C ASN A 247 15.10 -10.95 2.75
N ALA A 248 14.32 -11.30 3.77
CA ALA A 248 14.37 -12.64 4.37
C ALA A 248 13.80 -13.71 3.43
N LEU A 249 12.74 -13.38 2.69
CA LEU A 249 12.18 -14.23 1.64
C LEU A 249 13.10 -14.32 0.43
N TRP A 250 13.65 -13.17 0.01
CA TRP A 250 14.44 -13.02 -1.20
C TRP A 250 15.68 -12.15 -0.95
N PRO A 251 16.79 -12.77 -0.48
CA PRO A 251 18.01 -12.04 -0.14
C PRO A 251 18.59 -11.21 -1.29
N HIS A 252 18.39 -11.66 -2.53
CA HIS A 252 18.88 -10.99 -3.74
C HIS A 252 18.18 -9.67 -4.08
N LEU A 253 17.07 -9.32 -3.42
CA LEU A 253 16.40 -8.04 -3.62
C LEU A 253 17.18 -6.86 -3.02
N GLU A 254 18.00 -7.12 -2.00
CA GLU A 254 18.85 -6.11 -1.33
C GLU A 254 18.12 -4.80 -0.99
N LEU A 255 16.85 -4.89 -0.58
CA LEU A 255 16.03 -3.71 -0.31
C LEU A 255 16.63 -2.91 0.86
N PRO A 256 16.65 -1.56 0.79
CA PRO A 256 17.11 -0.74 1.90
C PRO A 256 16.32 -0.99 3.18
N VAL A 257 17.00 -1.30 4.29
CA VAL A 257 16.41 -1.51 5.61
C VAL A 257 16.81 -0.35 6.54
N GLY A 258 15.84 0.36 7.13
CA GLY A 258 16.07 1.49 8.04
C GLY A 258 14.83 2.39 8.18
N GLU A 259 14.89 3.39 9.09
CA GLU A 259 13.73 4.25 9.42
C GLU A 259 13.22 5.11 8.26
N ILE A 260 14.07 5.31 7.25
CA ILE A 260 13.77 6.09 6.05
C ILE A 260 14.13 5.20 4.87
N SER A 261 13.11 4.63 4.21
CA SER A 261 13.26 4.21 2.82
C SER A 261 13.51 5.50 2.02
N THR A 262 14.78 5.91 1.91
CA THR A 262 15.23 7.12 1.19
C THR A 262 14.88 7.11 -0.30
N TYR A 263 14.28 6.01 -0.76
CA TYR A 263 13.69 5.90 -2.08
C TYR A 263 12.53 6.89 -2.32
N HIS A 264 11.88 7.40 -1.26
CA HIS A 264 10.70 8.26 -1.41
C HIS A 264 10.78 9.63 -0.70
N ASP A 265 11.81 9.89 0.10
CA ASP A 265 11.89 11.08 0.97
C ASP A 265 12.90 12.13 0.48
N ARG A 266 12.80 12.51 -0.80
CA ARG A 266 13.35 13.79 -1.27
C ARG A 266 12.20 14.65 -1.75
N GLY A 267 12.03 15.81 -1.12
CA GLY A 267 10.91 16.70 -1.33
C GLY A 267 10.84 17.36 -2.72
N LYS A 268 9.65 17.92 -3.00
CA LYS A 268 9.29 18.85 -4.09
C LYS A 268 9.74 18.39 -5.49
N HIS A 269 8.83 17.66 -6.16
CA HIS A 269 8.92 17.18 -7.55
C HIS A 269 9.76 15.92 -7.80
N THR A 270 9.85 15.00 -6.84
CA THR A 270 10.58 13.74 -7.03
C THR A 270 9.61 12.63 -7.45
N THR A 271 9.78 12.13 -8.67
CA THR A 271 8.99 11.05 -9.28
C THR A 271 9.02 9.81 -8.39
N VAL A 272 7.93 9.56 -7.66
CA VAL A 272 7.71 8.32 -6.91
C VAL A 272 7.72 7.18 -7.93
N VAL A 273 8.72 6.31 -7.89
CA VAL A 273 8.71 5.09 -8.69
C VAL A 273 7.85 4.09 -7.94
N SER A 274 6.71 3.73 -8.51
CA SER A 274 5.93 2.57 -8.05
C SER A 274 6.38 1.35 -8.84
N MET A 275 6.62 0.23 -8.18
CA MET A 275 7.06 -1.02 -8.80
C MET A 275 6.42 -2.24 -8.13
N LEU A 276 6.08 -3.24 -8.93
CA LEU A 276 5.84 -4.63 -8.53
C LEU A 276 7.16 -5.38 -8.58
N LEU A 277 7.62 -5.84 -7.43
CA LEU A 277 8.70 -6.82 -7.34
C LEU A 277 8.17 -8.15 -7.87
N ASN A 278 8.98 -8.83 -8.69
CA ASN A 278 8.69 -10.17 -9.20
C ASN A 278 9.90 -11.07 -8.89
N PRO A 279 10.10 -11.46 -7.61
CA PRO A 279 11.27 -12.22 -7.18
C PRO A 279 11.22 -13.71 -7.56
N GLU A 280 10.03 -14.23 -7.85
CA GLU A 280 9.78 -15.61 -8.26
C GLU A 280 8.64 -15.65 -9.28
N PRO A 281 8.63 -16.65 -10.18
CA PRO A 281 7.51 -16.86 -11.09
C PRO A 281 6.17 -16.81 -10.36
N ASP A 282 5.24 -16.02 -10.91
CA ASP A 282 3.89 -15.84 -10.41
C ASP A 282 3.76 -15.22 -9.00
N ILE A 283 4.83 -14.59 -8.48
CA ILE A 283 4.77 -13.81 -7.23
C ILE A 283 4.99 -12.34 -7.54
N TYR A 284 3.96 -11.52 -7.35
CA TYR A 284 4.06 -10.07 -7.52
C TYR A 284 3.85 -9.38 -6.18
N VAL A 285 4.79 -8.54 -5.78
CA VAL A 285 4.70 -7.80 -4.52
C VAL A 285 4.91 -6.31 -4.76
N ALA A 286 3.90 -5.50 -4.43
CA ALA A 286 4.08 -4.07 -4.27
C ALA A 286 4.58 -3.79 -2.86
N ASP A 287 5.79 -3.21 -2.74
CA ASP A 287 6.25 -2.61 -1.48
C ASP A 287 5.76 -1.16 -1.44
N THR A 288 4.97 -0.83 -0.42
CA THR A 288 4.50 0.54 -0.20
C THR A 288 5.36 1.18 0.90
N PRO A 289 5.81 2.45 0.73
CA PRO A 289 6.57 3.12 1.78
C PRO A 289 5.79 3.11 3.09
N GLY A 290 6.51 2.96 4.21
CA GLY A 290 5.88 2.90 5.53
C GLY A 290 5.04 4.13 5.84
N MET A 291 3.72 4.01 5.78
CA MET A 291 2.81 5.13 5.99
C MET A 291 2.49 5.28 7.48
N ARG A 292 2.79 6.46 8.04
CA ARG A 292 2.37 6.83 9.41
C ARG A 292 0.88 7.17 9.51
N THR A 293 0.23 7.43 8.38
CA THR A 293 -1.19 7.77 8.30
C THR A 293 -1.78 7.19 7.02
N PHE A 294 -2.85 6.41 7.16
CA PHE A 294 -3.65 5.90 6.05
C PHE A 294 -4.99 6.65 6.03
N LEU A 295 -5.14 7.60 5.11
CA LEU A 295 -6.38 8.36 4.96
C LEU A 295 -7.30 7.62 4.00
N LEU A 296 -8.43 7.14 4.52
CA LEU A 296 -9.48 6.49 3.73
C LEU A 296 -9.89 7.44 2.58
N TRP A 297 -10.02 6.87 1.39
CA TRP A 297 -10.57 7.55 0.23
C TRP A 297 -12.05 7.21 0.12
N ASP A 298 -12.89 8.22 -0.07
CA ASP A 298 -14.29 8.09 -0.49
C ASP A 298 -15.18 7.12 0.31
N ILE A 299 -14.92 6.96 1.62
CA ILE A 299 -15.80 6.23 2.52
C ILE A 299 -16.76 7.22 3.18
N ASP A 300 -18.05 7.06 2.89
CA ASP A 300 -19.13 7.77 3.57
C ASP A 300 -19.17 7.33 5.06
N PRO A 301 -19.16 8.27 6.02
CA PRO A 301 -19.37 7.95 7.43
C PRO A 301 -20.58 7.05 7.71
N GLU A 302 -21.66 7.17 6.93
CA GLU A 302 -22.87 6.35 7.08
C GLU A 302 -22.67 4.89 6.64
N GLN A 303 -21.67 4.61 5.80
CA GLN A 303 -21.34 3.25 5.33
C GLN A 303 -20.24 2.60 6.16
N LEU A 304 -19.53 3.37 6.98
CA LEU A 304 -18.35 2.92 7.72
C LEU A 304 -18.65 1.70 8.60
N GLU A 305 -19.81 1.66 9.24
CA GLU A 305 -20.28 0.56 10.08
C GLU A 305 -20.35 -0.79 9.35
N ALA A 306 -20.64 -0.78 8.06
CA ALA A 306 -20.70 -1.99 7.23
C ALA A 306 -19.31 -2.55 6.91
N PHE A 307 -18.23 -1.79 7.12
CA PHE A 307 -16.85 -2.22 6.91
C PHE A 307 -16.19 -2.80 8.16
N PHE A 308 -16.93 -2.94 9.27
CA PHE A 308 -16.52 -3.69 10.46
C PHE A 308 -17.26 -5.04 10.48
N PRO A 309 -16.60 -6.16 10.16
CA PRO A 309 -17.24 -7.48 10.07
C PRO A 309 -18.03 -7.87 11.33
N GLU A 310 -17.53 -7.51 12.50
CA GLU A 310 -18.14 -7.76 13.80
C GLU A 310 -19.42 -6.95 14.05
N MET A 311 -19.59 -5.80 13.39
CA MET A 311 -20.78 -4.95 13.53
C MET A 311 -21.92 -5.40 12.62
N ARG A 312 -21.60 -5.98 11.44
CA ARG A 312 -22.57 -6.40 10.41
C ARG A 312 -23.77 -7.20 10.97
N PRO A 313 -23.61 -8.17 11.89
CA PRO A 313 -24.74 -8.95 12.43
C PRO A 313 -25.72 -8.17 13.31
N TYR A 314 -25.38 -6.92 13.68
CA TYR A 314 -26.14 -6.10 14.63
C TYR A 314 -26.75 -4.83 13.99
N LEU A 315 -26.28 -4.40 12.81
CA LEU A 315 -26.71 -3.14 12.19
C LEU A 315 -28.24 -3.06 12.00
N SER A 316 -28.88 -4.17 11.63
CA SER A 316 -30.34 -4.25 11.45
C SER A 316 -31.12 -4.52 12.75
N LYS A 317 -30.46 -4.61 13.90
CA LYS A 317 -31.06 -4.95 15.21
C LYS A 317 -31.18 -3.74 16.14
N CYS A 318 -30.68 -2.57 15.74
CA CYS A 318 -30.86 -1.34 16.49
C CYS A 318 -32.35 -0.96 16.57
N HIS A 319 -32.76 -0.41 17.71
CA HIS A 319 -34.15 0.04 17.90
C HIS A 319 -34.52 1.22 16.98
N TYR A 320 -33.56 2.08 16.65
CA TYR A 320 -33.70 3.22 15.74
C TYR A 320 -32.87 3.02 14.47
N LEU A 321 -33.36 3.52 13.33
CA LEU A 321 -32.66 3.54 12.04
C LEU A 321 -32.87 4.92 11.37
N PRO A 322 -31.80 5.60 10.89
CA PRO A 322 -30.39 5.24 11.03
C PRO A 322 -29.91 5.33 12.49
N CYS A 323 -28.87 4.56 12.85
CA CYS A 323 -28.25 4.57 14.17
C CYS A 323 -26.77 4.87 14.01
N THR A 324 -26.27 5.95 14.64
CA THR A 324 -24.84 6.29 14.58
C THR A 324 -23.99 5.44 15.55
N HIS A 325 -24.63 4.61 16.36
CA HIS A 325 -24.02 3.78 17.40
C HIS A 325 -23.28 4.58 18.49
N MET A 326 -23.52 5.89 18.60
CA MET A 326 -22.78 6.78 19.51
C MET A 326 -23.57 7.15 20.75
N HIS A 327 -24.85 7.46 20.64
CA HIS A 327 -25.65 8.04 21.75
C HIS A 327 -27.07 7.46 21.87
N GLU A 328 -27.49 6.69 20.87
CA GLU A 328 -28.83 6.16 20.72
C GLU A 328 -29.14 5.09 21.80
N PRO A 329 -30.30 5.19 22.47
CA PRO A 329 -30.76 4.14 23.38
C PRO A 329 -31.27 2.93 22.60
N GLY A 330 -31.05 1.71 23.12
CA GLY A 330 -31.43 0.47 22.44
C GLY A 330 -30.57 0.14 21.21
N CYS A 331 -29.31 0.62 21.19
CA CYS A 331 -28.35 0.28 20.14
C CYS A 331 -27.84 -1.16 20.33
N ALA A 332 -28.14 -2.05 19.38
CA ALA A 332 -27.71 -3.45 19.42
C ALA A 332 -26.18 -3.61 19.36
N VAL A 333 -25.48 -2.74 18.64
CA VAL A 333 -24.00 -2.74 18.62
C VAL A 333 -23.44 -2.45 20.01
N LYS A 334 -23.97 -1.44 20.72
CA LYS A 334 -23.51 -1.13 22.07
C LYS A 334 -23.82 -2.25 23.06
N ALA A 335 -25.01 -2.84 22.97
CA ALA A 335 -25.38 -3.98 23.80
C ALA A 335 -24.39 -5.15 23.59
N ALA A 336 -24.03 -5.44 22.34
CA ALA A 336 -23.04 -6.49 22.02
C ALA A 336 -21.61 -6.18 22.52
N VAL A 337 -21.29 -4.92 22.80
CA VAL A 337 -19.99 -4.52 23.40
C VAL A 337 -20.01 -4.68 24.93
N GLU A 338 -21.20 -4.61 25.56
CA GLU A 338 -21.38 -4.74 27.01
C GLU A 338 -21.48 -6.20 27.49
N GLU A 339 -21.79 -7.14 26.59
CA GLU A 339 -21.83 -8.60 26.83
C GLU A 339 -20.44 -9.26 26.83
#